data_AF-A0A2N8ZDV4-F1
#
_entry.id   AF-A0A2N8ZDV4-F1
#
_cell.length_a   1.000
_cell.length_b   1.000
_cell.length_c   1.000
_cell.angle_alpha   90.00
_cell.angle_beta   90.00
_cell.angle_gamma   90.00
#
_symmetry.space_group_name_H-M   'P 1'
#
loop_
_entity.id
_entity.type
_entity.pdbx_description
1 polymer ?
#
loop_
_entity_poly.entity_id
_entity_poly.type
_entity_poly.pdbx_seq_one_letter_code
_entity_poly.pdbx_strand_id
1 'polypeptide(L)' 'MQAMKDKIDSPEGRRQYSKRLGCVEPVFGNITVNKQMNRFTLRGQEKVNAQWAMFSMLHNIEKLRNCII' A
#
# COMPACT_ATOMS: atom_id res chain seq x y z
N MET A 1 18.12 -9.96 -1.94
CA MET A 1 16.84 -10.64 -1.63
C MET A 1 16.93 -11.64 -0.48
N GLN A 2 18.04 -12.39 -0.36
CA GLN A 2 18.21 -13.41 0.69
C GLN A 2 17.96 -12.85 2.11
N ALA A 3 18.62 -11.75 2.48
CA ALA A 3 18.45 -11.10 3.79
C ALA A 3 17.00 -10.69 4.14
N MET A 4 16.14 -10.38 3.15
CA MET A 4 14.72 -10.12 3.42
C MET A 4 13.94 -11.41 3.64
N LYS A 5 14.24 -12.46 2.88
CA LYS A 5 13.62 -13.78 3.06
C LYS A 5 13.92 -14.32 4.44
N ASP A 6 15.19 -14.30 4.85
CA ASP A 6 15.61 -14.72 6.19
C ASP A 6 14.92 -13.92 7.31
N LYS A 7 14.76 -12.60 7.13
CA LYS A 7 14.06 -11.75 8.10
C LYS A 7 12.56 -12.07 8.20
N ILE A 8 11.90 -12.35 7.07
CA ILE A 8 10.47 -12.71 7.01
C ILE A 8 10.25 -14.12 7.54
N ASP A 9 11.18 -15.06 7.31
CA ASP A 9 11.00 -16.46 7.68
C ASP A 9 11.18 -16.73 9.18
N SER A 10 11.86 -15.83 9.89
CA SER A 10 11.90 -15.84 11.36
C SER A 10 10.48 -15.86 11.97
N PRO A 11 10.24 -16.54 13.10
CA PRO A 11 8.90 -16.66 13.69
C PRO A 11 8.30 -15.30 14.06
N GLU A 12 9.13 -14.36 14.52
CA GLU A 12 8.72 -12.97 14.76
C GLU A 12 8.41 -12.22 13.47
N GLY A 13 9.27 -12.38 12.45
CA GLY A 13 9.08 -11.79 11.12
C GLY A 13 7.80 -12.26 10.45
N ARG A 14 7.49 -13.56 10.52
CA ARG A 14 6.28 -14.17 9.98
C ARG A 14 5.04 -13.63 10.69
N ARG A 15 5.05 -13.56 12.03
CA ARG A 15 3.95 -13.00 12.82
C ARG A 15 3.68 -11.52 12.48
N GLN A 16 4.71 -10.71 12.28
CA GLN A 16 4.55 -9.31 11.88
C GLN A 16 4.12 -9.18 10.42
N TYR A 17 4.67 -10.00 9.53
CA TYR A 17 4.34 -10.01 8.11
C TYR A 17 2.88 -10.40 7.88
N SER A 18 2.34 -11.39 8.61
CA SER A 18 0.94 -11.78 8.53
C SER A 18 -0.05 -10.64 8.84
N LYS A 19 0.33 -9.66 9.65
CA LYS A 19 -0.52 -8.48 9.94
C LYS A 19 -0.70 -7.57 8.73
N ARG A 20 0.20 -7.63 7.74
CA ARG A 20 0.10 -6.82 6.52
C ARG A 20 -1.11 -7.21 5.67
N LEU A 21 -1.53 -8.47 5.76
CA LEU A 21 -2.66 -9.02 5.01
C LEU A 21 -3.98 -8.32 5.35
N GLY A 22 -4.18 -7.96 6.61
CA GLY A 22 -5.38 -7.22 7.05
C GLY A 22 -5.26 -5.70 6.98
N CYS A 23 -4.05 -5.15 6.81
CA CYS A 23 -3.82 -3.71 6.99
C CYS A 23 -3.34 -3.03 5.71
N VAL A 24 -2.33 -3.59 5.06
CA VAL A 24 -1.58 -2.95 3.98
C VAL A 24 -2.04 -3.47 2.60
N GLU A 25 -2.24 -4.77 2.48
CA GLU A 25 -2.72 -5.40 1.23
C GLU A 25 -4.06 -4.83 0.72
N PRO A 26 -5.10 -4.56 1.55
CA PRO A 26 -6.33 -3.96 1.05
C PRO A 26 -6.14 -2.53 0.51
N VAL A 27 -5.19 -1.77 1.06
CA VAL A 27 -4.86 -0.42 0.57
C VAL A 27 -4.29 -0.51 -0.85
N PHE A 28 -3.32 -1.43 -1.05
CA PHE A 28 -2.73 -1.66 -2.37
C PHE A 28 -3.75 -2.22 -3.36
N GLY A 29 -4.57 -3.18 -2.96
CA GLY A 29 -5.64 -3.74 -3.80
C GLY A 29 -6.64 -2.66 -4.23
N ASN A 30 -7.03 -1.76 -3.33
CA ASN A 30 -7.95 -0.67 -3.66
C ASN A 30 -7.35 0.29 -4.69
N ILE A 31 -6.10 0.74 -4.47
CA ILE A 31 -5.45 1.71 -5.36
C ILE A 31 -5.17 1.08 -6.73
N THR A 32 -4.65 -0.15 -6.77
CA THR A 32 -4.17 -0.77 -8.02
C THR A 32 -5.26 -1.47 -8.81
N VAL A 33 -6.14 -2.23 -8.16
CA VAL A 33 -7.17 -3.04 -8.81
C VAL A 33 -8.48 -2.27 -8.93
N ASN A 34 -9.02 -1.75 -7.82
CA ASN A 34 -10.33 -1.08 -7.85
C ASN A 34 -10.28 0.28 -8.55
N LYS A 35 -9.21 1.05 -8.33
CA LYS A 35 -9.04 2.37 -8.93
C LYS A 35 -8.16 2.37 -10.19
N GLN A 36 -7.59 1.23 -10.55
CA GLN A 36 -6.72 1.07 -11.74
C GLN A 36 -5.52 2.05 -11.77
N MET A 37 -5.08 2.55 -10.61
CA MET A 37 -3.96 3.47 -10.47
C MET A 37 -2.63 2.69 -10.34
N ASN A 38 -2.38 1.79 -11.27
CA ASN A 38 -1.24 0.85 -11.25
C ASN A 38 0.00 1.36 -11.99
N ARG A 39 -0.07 2.56 -12.59
CA ARG A 39 1.03 3.19 -13.33
C ARG A 39 1.27 4.61 -12.87
N PHE A 40 2.54 4.96 -12.71
CA PHE A 40 2.94 6.35 -12.53
C PHE A 40 2.99 7.04 -13.89
N THR A 41 2.42 8.23 -13.97
CA THR A 41 2.34 9.02 -15.21
C THR A 41 3.38 10.13 -15.25
N LEU A 42 4.02 10.42 -14.11
CA LEU A 42 5.03 11.46 -13.99
C LEU A 42 6.45 10.87 -14.01
N ARG A 43 7.41 11.67 -14.47
CA ARG A 43 8.84 11.31 -14.49
C ARG A 43 9.60 12.09 -13.43
N GLY A 44 10.49 11.40 -12.71
CA GLY A 44 11.28 11.97 -11.62
C GLY A 44 10.74 11.56 -10.25
N GLN A 45 11.65 11.22 -9.33
CA GLN A 45 11.31 10.64 -8.02
C GLN A 45 10.38 11.54 -7.21
N GLU A 46 10.63 12.85 -7.19
CA GLU A 46 9.82 13.81 -6.44
C GLU A 46 8.36 13.83 -6.92
N LYS A 47 8.15 13.82 -8.25
CA LYS A 47 6.82 13.85 -8.85
C LYS A 47 6.08 12.52 -8.65
N VAL A 48 6.78 11.40 -8.77
CA VAL A 48 6.23 10.06 -8.49
C VAL A 48 5.83 9.94 -7.02
N ASN A 49 6.65 10.45 -6.09
CA ASN A 49 6.32 10.47 -4.67
C ASN A 49 5.06 11.31 -4.39
N ALA A 50 4.93 12.48 -5.01
CA ALA A 50 3.73 13.30 -4.90
C ALA A 50 2.49 12.56 -5.45
N GLN A 51 2.61 11.87 -6.59
CA GLN A 51 1.55 11.05 -7.15
C GLN A 51 1.13 9.91 -6.22
N TRP A 52 2.09 9.22 -5.61
CA TRP A 52 1.83 8.16 -4.64
C TRP A 52 1.14 8.67 -3.37
N ALA A 53 1.55 9.84 -2.87
CA ALA A 53 0.91 10.50 -1.73
C ALA A 53 -0.55 10.86 -2.04
N MET A 54 -0.82 11.35 -3.26
CA MET A 54 -2.19 11.62 -3.73
C MET A 54 -3.05 10.35 -3.77
N PHE A 55 -2.52 9.24 -4.30
CA PHE A 55 -3.25 7.96 -4.32
C PHE A 55 -3.58 7.46 -2.91
N SER A 56 -2.63 7.61 -1.98
CA SER A 56 -2.83 7.23 -0.58
C SER A 56 -3.88 8.11 0.12
N MET A 57 -3.88 9.42 -0.14
CA MET A 57 -4.90 10.33 0.36
C MET A 57 -6.31 9.97 -0.14
N LEU A 58 -6.45 9.65 -1.42
CA LEU A 58 -7.74 9.24 -2.00
C LEU A 58 -8.30 7.99 -1.30
N HIS A 59 -7.46 6.99 -1.03
CA HIS A 59 -7.88 5.82 -0.28
C HIS A 59 -8.34 6.18 1.14
N ASN A 60 -7.63 7.05 1.85
CA ASN A 60 -8.01 7.48 3.19
C ASN A 60 -9.34 8.25 3.20
N ILE A 61 -9.57 9.13 2.22
CA ILE A 61 -10.83 9.88 2.08
C ILE A 61 -12.00 8.92 1.82
N GLU A 62 -11.82 7.92 0.97
CA GLU A 62 -12.83 6.90 0.71
C GLU A 62 -13.17 6.10 1.98
N LYS A 63 -12.14 5.75 2.76
CA LYS A 63 -12.34 5.08 4.06
C LYS A 63 -13.13 5.96 5.04
N LEU A 64 -12.85 7.26 5.10
CA LEU A 64 -13.60 8.21 5.93
C LEU A 64 -15.06 8.34 5.46
N ARG A 65 -15.29 8.45 4.14
CA ARG A 65 -16.63 8.50 3.57
C ARG A 65 -17.46 7.28 3.98
N ASN A 66 -16.90 6.08 3.89
CA ASN A 66 -17.57 4.83 4.24
C ASN A 66 -17.77 4.64 5.77
N CYS A 67 -17.13 5.46 6.59
CA CYS A 67 -17.27 5.44 8.05
C CYS A 67 -18.32 6.43 8.55
N ILE A 68 -18.47 7.55 7.85
CA ILE A 68 -19.36 8.66 8.23
C ILE A 68 -20.78 8.44 7.69
N ILE A 69 -20.92 7.74 6.56
CA ILE A 69 -22.20 7.39 5.91
C ILE A 69 -22.50 5.92 6.22
#